data_AF-A0A380KRW3-F1
#
_entry.id   AF-A0A380KRW3-F1
#
_cell.length_a   1.000
_cell.length_b   1.000
_cell.length_c   1.000
_cell.angle_alpha   90.00
_cell.angle_beta   90.00
_cell.angle_gamma   90.00
#
_symmetry.space_group_name_H-M   'P 1'
#
loop_
_entity.id
_entity.type
_entity.pdbx_description
1 polymer ?
#
loop_
_entity_poly.entity_id
_entity_poly.type
_entity_poly.pdbx_seq_one_letter_code
_entity_poly.pdbx_strand_id
1 'polypeptide(L)' 'MPDEKKELIQLKNIVKSYQNGDQELQVLKGVDLAVYEGEFVAIMGPSGSGKSTLMKYYWLIR' A
#
# COMPACT_ATOMS: atom_id res chain seq x y z
N MET A 1 -9.70 28.94 7.35
CA MET A 1 -10.27 27.71 6.76
C MET A 1 -9.19 26.66 6.89
N PRO A 2 -9.41 25.51 7.55
CA PRO A 2 -8.37 24.48 7.58
C PRO A 2 -8.15 24.04 6.12
N ASP A 3 -6.91 23.97 5.68
CA ASP A 3 -6.55 23.43 4.37
C ASP A 3 -7.16 22.03 4.25
N GLU A 4 -8.26 21.92 3.52
CA GLU A 4 -8.97 20.66 3.32
C GLU A 4 -8.15 19.82 2.36
N LYS A 5 -7.21 19.05 2.92
CA LYS A 5 -6.36 18.14 2.14
C LYS A 5 -7.26 17.14 1.43
N LYS A 6 -7.36 17.27 0.11
CA LYS A 6 -8.11 16.35 -0.74
C LYS A 6 -7.42 14.99 -0.77
N GLU A 7 -8.07 13.95 -0.26
CA GLU A 7 -7.60 12.56 -0.41
C GLU A 7 -7.68 12.16 -1.89
N LEU A 8 -6.54 11.83 -2.49
CA LEU A 8 -6.50 11.29 -3.85
C LEU A 8 -6.62 9.77 -3.85
N ILE A 9 -5.95 9.11 -2.91
CA ILE A 9 -5.89 7.65 -2.84
C ILE A 9 -6.04 7.22 -1.40
N GLN A 10 -6.91 6.23 -1.17
CA GLN A 10 -7.12 5.61 0.13
C GLN A 10 -7.10 4.08 -0.02
N LEU A 11 -6.16 3.45 0.66
CA LEU A 11 -6.05 2.01 0.85
C LEU A 11 -6.30 1.72 2.31
N LYS A 12 -7.24 0.81 2.59
CA LYS A 12 -7.58 0.38 3.94
C LYS A 12 -7.45 -1.13 4.08
N ASN A 13 -6.80 -1.55 5.15
CA ASN A 13 -6.58 -2.93 5.57
C ASN A 13 -6.09 -3.84 4.44
N ILE A 14 -5.08 -3.39 3.69
CA ILE A 14 -4.53 -4.19 2.59
C ILE A 14 -3.75 -5.35 3.17
N VAL A 15 -4.29 -6.55 2.94
CA VAL A 15 -3.67 -7.83 3.30
C VAL A 15 -3.28 -8.55 2.02
N LYS A 16 -2.07 -9.11 2.01
CA LYS A 16 -1.63 -9.95 0.92
C LYS A 16 -0.71 -11.04 1.42
N SER A 17 -1.03 -12.25 0.99
CA SER A 17 -0.20 -13.43 1.18
C SER A 17 0.16 -14.05 -0.16
N TYR A 18 1.31 -14.72 -0.18
CA TYR A 18 1.73 -15.59 -1.27
C TYR A 18 1.89 -17.01 -0.72
N GLN A 19 1.45 -18.00 -1.50
CA GLN A 19 1.71 -19.39 -1.21
C GLN A 19 3.13 -19.74 -1.66
N ASN A 20 3.89 -20.36 -0.77
CA ASN A 20 5.23 -20.89 -1.03
C ASN A 20 5.25 -22.37 -0.63
N GLY A 21 4.82 -23.23 -1.57
CA GLY A 21 4.55 -24.64 -1.28
C GLY A 21 3.41 -24.79 -0.28
N ASP A 22 3.68 -25.48 0.83
CA ASP A 22 2.71 -25.70 1.92
C ASP A 22 2.67 -24.54 2.94
N GLN A 23 3.49 -23.51 2.76
CA GLN A 23 3.58 -22.37 3.68
C GLN A 23 2.97 -21.10 3.07
N GLU A 24 2.17 -20.40 3.86
CA GLU A 24 1.65 -19.09 3.50
C GLU A 24 2.58 -17.98 4.04
N LEU A 25 3.14 -17.17 3.13
CA LEU A 25 3.93 -16.00 3.47
C LEU A 25 3.07 -14.75 3.35
N GLN A 26 2.69 -14.17 4.49
CA GLN A 26 1.97 -12.91 4.54
C GLN A 26 2.93 -11.72 4.34
N VAL A 27 2.86 -11.08 3.18
CA VAL A 27 3.72 -9.94 2.79
C VAL A 27 3.14 -8.58 3.18
N LEU A 28 1.81 -8.43 3.18
CA LEU A 28 1.11 -7.24 3.67
C LEU A 28 0.19 -7.66 4.81
N LYS A 29 0.36 -7.06 5.98
CA LYS A 29 -0.27 -7.46 7.24
C LYS A 29 -1.31 -6.43 7.71
N GLY A 30 -2.19 -6.01 6.82
CA GLY A 30 -3.20 -4.98 7.12
C GLY A 30 -2.60 -3.59 7.05
N VAL A 31 -2.22 -3.17 5.84
CA VAL A 31 -1.61 -1.85 5.61
C VAL A 31 -2.69 -0.83 5.24
N ASP A 32 -2.73 0.27 5.98
CA ASP A 32 -3.49 1.47 5.64
C ASP A 32 -2.55 2.51 4.99
N LEU A 33 -2.97 3.09 3.87
CA LEU A 33 -2.24 4.16 3.18
C LEU A 33 -3.23 5.20 2.66
N ALA A 34 -3.03 6.46 3.03
CA ALA A 34 -3.72 7.60 2.44
C ALA A 34 -2.68 8.50 1.74
N VAL A 35 -3.01 8.97 0.54
CA VAL A 35 -2.20 9.93 -0.21
C VAL A 35 -3.06 11.13 -0.54
N TYR A 36 -2.63 12.31 -0.11
CA TYR A 36 -3.34 13.56 -0.35
C TYR A 36 -2.80 14.29 -1.58
N GLU A 37 -3.60 15.20 -2.13
CA GLU A 37 -3.20 16.02 -3.28
C GLU A 37 -1.92 16.82 -2.99
N GLY A 38 -0.96 16.75 -3.92
CA GLY A 38 0.35 17.40 -3.80
C GLY A 38 1.38 16.65 -2.95
N GLU A 39 1.04 15.50 -2.35
CA GLU A 39 1.99 14.70 -1.59
C GLU A 39 2.80 13.75 -2.48
N PHE A 40 4.12 13.71 -2.23
CA PHE A 40 5.02 12.73 -2.83
C PHE A 40 5.37 11.66 -1.79
N VAL A 41 4.96 10.41 -2.04
CA VAL A 41 5.13 9.29 -1.11
C VAL A 41 6.15 8.30 -1.66
N ALA A 42 7.17 7.98 -0.84
CA ALA A 42 8.16 6.95 -1.15
C ALA A 42 7.91 5.69 -0.31
N ILE A 43 7.90 4.53 -0.96
CA ILE A 43 7.73 3.22 -0.30
C ILE A 43 9.11 2.56 -0.17
N MET A 44 9.62 2.45 1.07
CA MET A 44 10.93 1.86 1.38
C MET A 44 10.79 0.53 2.15
N GLY A 45 11.82 -0.32 2.09
CA GLY A 45 11.87 -1.59 2.81
C GLY A 45 12.72 -2.68 2.12
N PRO A 46 13.05 -3.77 2.82
CA PRO A 46 13.93 -4.84 2.33
C PRO A 46 13.33 -5.58 1.12
N SER A 47 14.16 -6.19 0.28
CA SER A 47 13.67 -6.98 -0.86
C SER A 47 12.69 -8.07 -0.38
N GLY A 48 11.57 -8.25 -1.10
CA GLY A 48 10.51 -9.19 -0.71
C GLY A 48 9.47 -8.67 0.29
N SER A 49 9.61 -7.46 0.84
CA SER A 49 8.67 -6.89 1.83
C SER A 49 7.29 -6.47 1.29
N GLY A 50 6.92 -6.85 0.07
CA GLY A 50 5.62 -6.51 -0.51
C GLY A 50 5.46 -5.10 -1.08
N LYS A 51 6.54 -4.32 -1.28
CA LYS A 51 6.45 -2.94 -1.82
C LYS A 51 5.87 -2.87 -3.23
N SER A 52 6.39 -3.68 -4.15
CA SER A 52 5.87 -3.79 -5.52
C SER A 52 4.44 -4.33 -5.52
N THR A 53 4.11 -5.19 -4.54
CA THR A 53 2.76 -5.69 -4.30
C THR A 53 1.83 -4.56 -3.88
N LEU A 54 2.25 -3.68 -2.97
CA LEU A 54 1.50 -2.50 -2.54
C LEU A 54 1.33 -1.47 -3.68
N MET A 55 2.39 -1.21 -4.46
CA MET A 55 2.30 -0.34 -5.65
C MET A 55 1.27 -0.82 -6.66
N LYS A 56 1.08 -2.14 -6.81
CA LYS A 56 0.08 -2.69 -7.74
C LYS A 56 -1.34 -2.24 -7.39
N TYR A 57 -1.65 -2.11 -6.09
CA TYR A 57 -2.93 -1.55 -5.66
C TYR A 57 -2.99 -0.06 -5.99
N TYR A 58 -1.94 0.71 -5.68
CA TYR A 58 -1.88 2.15 -6.02
C TYR A 58 -2.18 2.45 -7.51
N TRP A 59 -1.66 1.65 -8.44
CA TRP A 59 -1.94 1.81 -9.87
C TRP A 59 -3.37 1.46 -10.30
N LEU A 60 -4.03 0.55 -9.58
CA LEU A 60 -5.38 0.07 -9.94
C LEU A 60 -6.49 1.06 -9.55
N ILE A 61 -6.27 1.83 -8.49
CA ILE A 61 -7.27 2.75 -7.90
C ILE A 61 -7.03 4.23 -8.21
N ARG A 62 -6.04 4.55 -9.04
CA ARG A 62 -5.78 5.92 -9.50
C ARG A 62 -6.62 6.30 -10.72
#